data_AF-A0A2W2CS40-F1
#
_entry.id   AF-A0A2W2CS40-F1
#
_cell.length_a   1.000
_cell.length_b   1.000
_cell.length_c   1.000
_cell.angle_alpha   90.00
_cell.angle_beta   90.00
_cell.angle_gamma   90.00
#
_symmetry.space_group_name_H-M   'P 1'
#
loop_
_entity.id
_entity.type
_entity.pdbx_description
1 polymer ?
#
loop_
_entity_poly.entity_id
_entity_poly.type
_entity_poly.pdbx_seq_one_letter_code
_entity_poly.pdbx_strand_id
1 'polypeptide(L)'
;MHGLALRVARRMLMLWARLLAAPLSVLVVVAGYAVWAGEYALLLFVGGFVLVLVGGAVGSFVIHEVGHALILERCRGVHRVEIQSTKLRFSLAPQGVLTSAEAAAVAVAGPAACIAVGTGLAVFAQDLGLHWWYLVHAIFLVPPFGDGAALLRAWRVGAG
;
A
#
# COMPACT_ATOMS: atom_id res chain seq x y z
N MET A 1 13.88 -15.67 3.60
CA MET A 1 12.78 -15.21 4.49
C MET A 1 11.40 -15.41 3.86
N HIS A 2 11.09 -16.62 3.35
CA HIS A 2 9.90 -16.83 2.52
C HIS A 2 8.59 -16.39 3.17
N GLY A 3 7.71 -15.76 2.38
CA GLY A 3 6.37 -15.35 2.79
C GLY A 3 6.31 -14.08 3.65
N LEU A 4 7.35 -13.26 3.66
CA LEU A 4 7.32 -11.91 4.24
C LEU A 4 6.21 -11.08 3.61
N ALA A 5 6.11 -11.06 2.27
CA ALA A 5 5.07 -10.31 1.56
C ALA A 5 3.67 -10.67 2.06
N LEU A 6 3.37 -11.97 2.22
CA LEU A 6 2.10 -12.44 2.76
C LEU A 6 1.89 -12.03 4.22
N ARG A 7 2.94 -12.11 5.06
CA ARG A 7 2.86 -11.65 6.46
C ARG A 7 2.59 -10.15 6.57
N VAL A 8 3.22 -9.36 5.70
CA VAL A 8 3.03 -7.90 5.61
C VAL A 8 1.60 -7.60 5.20
N ALA A 9 1.14 -8.17 4.08
CA ALA A 9 -0.23 -8.01 3.61
C ALA A 9 -1.24 -8.38 4.71
N ARG A 10 -1.11 -9.56 5.32
CA ARG A 10 -2.00 -10.03 6.38
C ARG A 10 -2.01 -9.09 7.58
N ARG A 11 -0.85 -8.62 8.04
CA ARG A 11 -0.76 -7.74 9.21
C ARG A 11 -1.36 -6.36 8.94
N MET A 12 -1.14 -5.81 7.75
CA MET A 12 -1.79 -4.57 7.33
C MET A 12 -3.30 -4.76 7.26
N LEU A 13 -3.77 -5.79 6.57
CA LEU A 13 -5.21 -6.08 6.47
C LEU A 13 -5.87 -6.25 7.83
N MET A 14 -5.22 -6.90 8.80
CA MET A 14 -5.75 -7.02 10.17
C MET A 14 -5.78 -5.67 10.92
N LEU A 15 -4.75 -4.83 10.76
CA LEU A 15 -4.72 -3.50 11.36
C LEU A 15 -5.82 -2.62 10.78
N TRP A 16 -5.92 -2.59 9.45
CA TRP A 16 -6.91 -1.80 8.73
C TRP A 16 -8.33 -2.35 8.90
N ALA A 17 -8.54 -3.67 8.99
CA ALA A 17 -9.86 -4.24 9.27
C ALA A 17 -10.46 -3.72 10.58
N ARG A 18 -9.62 -3.47 11.60
CA ARG A 18 -10.09 -2.84 12.86
C ARG A 18 -10.53 -1.39 12.65
N LEU A 19 -9.80 -0.64 11.82
CA LEU A 19 -10.13 0.75 11.48
C LEU A 19 -11.35 0.82 10.54
N LEU A 20 -11.52 -0.18 9.67
CA LEU A 20 -12.59 -0.28 8.68
C LEU A 20 -13.86 -0.94 9.24
N ALA A 21 -13.83 -1.50 10.44
CA ALA A 21 -15.01 -2.14 11.04
C ALA A 21 -16.20 -1.18 11.14
N ALA A 22 -15.96 0.09 11.49
CA ALA A 22 -17.00 1.12 11.58
C ALA A 22 -17.60 1.50 10.22
N PRO A 23 -16.83 1.87 9.17
CA PRO A 23 -17.44 2.15 7.86
C PRO A 23 -18.12 0.92 7.24
N LEU A 24 -17.61 -0.29 7.49
CA LEU A 24 -18.26 -1.52 7.01
C LEU A 24 -19.57 -1.81 7.74
N SER A 25 -19.67 -1.56 9.04
CA SER A 25 -20.94 -1.74 9.76
C SER A 25 -22.00 -0.72 9.31
N VAL A 26 -21.59 0.53 9.03
CA VAL A 26 -22.47 1.53 8.42
C VAL A 26 -22.99 1.05 7.06
N LEU A 27 -22.12 0.48 6.21
CA LEU A 27 -22.55 -0.08 4.92
C LEU A 27 -23.61 -1.18 5.09
N VAL A 28 -23.47 -2.07 6.07
CA VAL A 28 -24.45 -3.13 6.34
C VAL A 28 -25.81 -2.55 6.75
N VAL A 29 -25.81 -1.55 7.65
CA VAL A 29 -27.05 -0.88 8.09
C VAL A 29 -27.72 -0.15 6.93
N VAL A 30 -26.94 0.58 6.13
CA VAL A 30 -27.43 1.31 4.95
C VAL A 30 -27.98 0.34 3.91
N ALA A 31 -27.33 -0.81 3.69
CA ALA A 31 -27.84 -1.83 2.79
C ALA A 31 -29.18 -2.41 3.26
N GLY A 32 -29.33 -2.68 4.56
CA GLY A 32 -30.60 -3.13 5.13
C GLY A 32 -31.72 -2.10 4.95
N TYR A 33 -31.42 -0.82 5.22
CA TYR A 33 -32.36 0.27 4.99
C TYR A 33 -32.72 0.41 3.50
N ALA A 34 -31.75 0.38 2.59
CA ALA A 34 -31.96 0.52 1.16
C ALA A 34 -32.89 -0.58 0.59
N VAL A 35 -32.70 -1.83 1.04
CA VAL A 35 -33.59 -2.96 0.66
C VAL A 35 -35.00 -2.75 1.21
N TRP A 36 -35.11 -2.29 2.45
CA TRP A 36 -36.41 -2.06 3.09
C TRP A 36 -37.19 -0.89 2.48
N ALA A 37 -36.50 0.23 2.21
CA ALA A 37 -37.09 1.46 1.65
C ALA A 37 -37.23 1.44 0.12
N GLY A 38 -36.55 0.52 -0.57
CA GLY A 38 -36.46 0.50 -2.03
C GLY A 38 -35.56 1.61 -2.62
N GLU A 39 -34.78 2.29 -1.77
CA GLU A 39 -33.93 3.42 -2.15
C GLU A 39 -32.45 3.00 -2.27
N TYR A 40 -31.99 2.75 -3.49
CA TYR A 40 -30.62 2.28 -3.75
C TYR A 40 -29.57 3.39 -3.85
N ALA A 41 -29.98 4.66 -3.93
CA ALA A 41 -29.05 5.78 -4.10
C ALA A 41 -28.04 5.89 -2.95
N LEU A 42 -28.52 5.77 -1.70
CA LEU A 42 -27.66 5.79 -0.53
C LEU A 42 -26.70 4.60 -0.49
N LEU A 43 -27.16 3.42 -0.91
CA LEU A 43 -26.33 2.22 -1.00
C LEU A 43 -25.20 2.39 -2.02
N LEU A 44 -25.50 2.94 -3.21
CA LEU A 44 -24.48 3.22 -4.23
C LEU A 44 -23.45 4.23 -3.73
N PHE A 45 -23.89 5.29 -3.04
CA PHE A 45 -23.00 6.29 -2.47
C PHE A 45 -22.06 5.69 -1.41
N VAL A 46 -22.60 4.97 -0.42
CA VAL A 46 -21.78 4.36 0.65
C VAL A 46 -20.89 3.25 0.08
N GLY A 47 -21.39 2.45 -0.87
CA GLY A 47 -20.61 1.45 -1.58
C GLY A 47 -19.43 2.04 -2.34
N GLY A 48 -19.65 3.14 -3.07
CA GLY A 48 -18.60 3.89 -3.75
C GLY A 48 -17.56 4.45 -2.78
N PHE A 49 -18.01 5.03 -1.65
CA PHE A 49 -17.10 5.50 -0.60
C PHE A 49 -16.22 4.38 -0.03
N VAL A 50 -16.82 3.23 0.30
CA VAL A 50 -16.09 2.04 0.79
C VAL A 50 -15.12 1.52 -0.27
N LEU A 51 -15.51 1.49 -1.54
CA LEU A 51 -14.63 1.07 -2.64
C LEU A 51 -13.41 1.99 -2.76
N VAL A 52 -13.60 3.31 -2.70
CA VAL A 52 -12.49 4.28 -2.75
C VAL A 52 -11.59 4.16 -1.53
N LEU A 53 -12.17 4.02 -0.33
CA LEU A 53 -11.42 3.90 0.92
C LEU A 53 -10.61 2.59 0.99
N VAL A 54 -11.26 1.46 0.70
CA VAL A 54 -10.63 0.14 0.84
C VAL A 54 -9.80 -0.21 -0.40
N GLY A 55 -10.38 -0.11 -1.59
CA GLY A 55 -9.72 -0.47 -2.85
C GLY A 55 -8.68 0.56 -3.30
N GLY A 56 -8.93 1.85 -3.04
CA GLY A 56 -8.00 2.93 -3.33
C GLY A 56 -6.98 3.13 -2.22
N ALA A 57 -7.38 3.77 -1.12
CA ALA A 57 -6.45 4.16 -0.06
C ALA A 57 -5.77 2.97 0.62
N VAL A 58 -6.53 2.03 1.21
CA VAL A 58 -5.91 0.89 1.91
C VAL A 58 -5.19 -0.05 0.94
N GLY A 59 -5.80 -0.36 -0.20
CA GLY A 59 -5.23 -1.23 -1.23
C GLY A 59 -3.87 -0.73 -1.74
N SER A 60 -3.76 0.56 -2.06
CA SER A 60 -2.50 1.15 -2.52
C SER A 60 -1.38 1.05 -1.48
N PHE A 61 -1.63 1.34 -0.20
CA PHE A 61 -0.63 1.15 0.85
C PHE A 61 -0.22 -0.32 1.04
N VAL A 62 -1.16 -1.26 0.92
CA VAL A 62 -0.84 -2.70 1.00
C VAL A 62 0.07 -3.10 -0.17
N ILE A 63 -0.26 -2.70 -1.40
CA ILE A 63 0.57 -2.98 -2.57
C ILE A 63 1.96 -2.36 -2.44
N HIS A 64 2.05 -1.13 -1.94
CA HIS A 64 3.31 -0.44 -1.69
C HIS A 64 4.24 -1.26 -0.76
N GLU A 65 3.77 -1.60 0.43
CA GLU A 65 4.59 -2.32 1.41
C GLU A 65 4.88 -3.77 0.98
N VAL A 66 3.96 -4.40 0.25
CA VAL A 66 4.20 -5.72 -0.36
C VAL A 66 5.31 -5.63 -1.42
N GLY A 67 5.35 -4.56 -2.23
CA GLY A 67 6.44 -4.32 -3.18
C GLY A 67 7.80 -4.31 -2.50
N HIS A 68 7.94 -3.53 -1.42
CA HIS A 68 9.14 -3.50 -0.57
C HIS A 68 9.49 -4.89 -0.03
N ALA A 69 8.51 -5.61 0.52
CA ALA A 69 8.70 -6.94 1.07
C ALA A 69 9.22 -7.96 0.04
N LEU A 70 8.69 -7.92 -1.20
CA LEU A 70 9.08 -8.85 -2.27
C LEU A 70 10.54 -8.69 -2.69
N ILE A 71 11.09 -7.47 -2.66
CA ILE A 71 12.51 -7.26 -2.93
C ILE A 71 13.36 -7.61 -1.70
N LEU A 72 12.92 -7.22 -0.50
CA LEU A 72 13.61 -7.57 0.75
C LEU A 72 13.77 -9.07 0.96
N GLU A 73 12.82 -9.90 0.50
CA GLU A 73 12.95 -11.37 0.56
C GLU A 73 14.12 -11.92 -0.25
N ARG A 74 14.57 -11.18 -1.27
CA ARG A 74 15.64 -11.58 -2.20
C ARG A 74 17.01 -11.02 -1.79
N CYS A 75 17.07 -10.08 -0.86
CA CYS A 75 18.31 -9.50 -0.36
C CYS A 75 19.05 -10.49 0.54
N ARG A 76 20.32 -10.77 0.24
CA ARG A 76 21.09 -11.83 0.91
C ARG A 76 21.58 -11.43 2.30
N GLY A 77 21.88 -10.15 2.51
CA GLY A 77 22.38 -9.62 3.77
C GLY A 77 21.31 -9.29 4.81
N VAL A 78 20.02 -9.51 4.48
CA VAL A 78 18.90 -9.26 5.40
C VAL A 78 18.48 -10.57 6.06
N HIS A 79 18.59 -10.63 7.38
CA HIS A 79 18.27 -11.85 8.14
C HIS A 79 16.91 -11.77 8.83
N ARG A 80 16.42 -10.57 9.10
CA ARG A 80 15.12 -10.32 9.74
C ARG A 80 14.51 -9.03 9.20
N VAL A 81 13.19 -8.97 9.09
CA VAL A 81 12.46 -7.74 8.78
C VAL A 81 11.46 -7.50 9.89
N GLU A 82 11.60 -6.34 10.54
CA GLU A 82 10.64 -5.89 11.53
C GLU A 82 9.56 -5.07 10.86
N ILE A 83 8.32 -5.41 11.19
CA ILE A 83 7.16 -4.64 10.75
C ILE A 83 6.88 -3.60 11.84
N GLN A 84 7.13 -2.34 11.53
CA GLN A 84 6.85 -1.22 12.41
C GLN A 84 5.53 -0.58 12.00
N SER A 85 4.59 -0.48 12.93
CA SER A 85 3.28 0.13 12.72
C SER A 85 2.99 1.13 13.83
N THR A 86 2.78 2.39 13.48
CA THR A 86 2.16 3.40 14.34
C THR A 86 0.69 3.56 13.96
N LYS A 87 -0.04 4.47 14.62
CA LYS A 87 -1.45 4.75 14.29
C LYS A 87 -1.65 5.25 12.84
N LEU A 88 -0.62 5.84 12.23
CA LEU A 88 -0.70 6.51 10.93
C LEU A 88 0.35 6.03 9.91
N ARG A 89 1.28 5.17 10.32
CA ARG A 89 2.38 4.73 9.46
C ARG A 89 2.61 3.24 9.61
N PHE A 90 2.74 2.57 8.48
CA PHE A 90 3.27 1.22 8.40
C PHE A 90 4.62 1.32 7.66
N SER A 91 5.62 0.55 8.09
CA SER A 91 6.95 0.56 7.49
C SER A 91 7.67 -0.75 7.77
N LEU A 92 8.47 -1.20 6.80
CA LEU A 92 9.40 -2.30 6.98
C LEU A 92 10.77 -1.78 7.42
N ALA A 93 11.32 -2.38 8.48
CA ALA A 93 12.67 -2.12 8.96
C ALA A 93 13.52 -3.39 8.77
N PRO A 94 14.34 -3.46 7.71
CA PRO A 94 15.24 -4.60 7.52
C PRO A 94 16.37 -4.56 8.56
N GLN A 95 16.65 -5.73 9.14
CA GLN A 95 17.75 -5.98 10.06
C GLN A 95 18.82 -6.78 9.32
N GLY A 96 19.96 -6.12 9.06
CA GLY A 96 21.06 -6.68 8.29
C GLY A 96 21.79 -5.62 7.46
N VAL A 97 22.53 -6.08 6.46
CA VAL A 97 23.28 -5.21 5.55
C VAL A 97 22.63 -5.25 4.17
N LEU A 98 22.38 -4.07 3.61
CA LEU A 98 21.95 -3.91 2.22
C LEU A 98 23.10 -3.26 1.45
N THR A 99 23.42 -3.80 0.29
CA THR A 99 24.24 -3.09 -0.69
C THR A 99 23.52 -1.83 -1.19
N SER A 100 24.24 -0.88 -1.77
CA SER A 100 23.64 0.33 -2.37
C SER A 100 22.60 -0.04 -3.45
N ALA A 101 22.91 -1.04 -4.28
CA ALA A 101 21.98 -1.53 -5.30
C ALA A 101 20.72 -2.16 -4.70
N GLU A 102 20.85 -3.00 -3.67
CA GLU A 102 19.69 -3.59 -2.98
C GLU A 102 18.85 -2.52 -2.27
N ALA A 103 19.49 -1.53 -1.62
CA ALA A 103 18.79 -0.44 -0.97
C ALA A 103 17.99 0.41 -1.97
N ALA A 104 18.58 0.72 -3.12
CA ALA A 104 17.89 1.41 -4.22
C ALA A 104 16.73 0.59 -4.79
N ALA A 105 16.95 -0.71 -5.02
CA ALA A 105 15.93 -1.61 -5.54
C ALA A 105 14.74 -1.73 -4.58
N VAL A 106 15.00 -1.86 -3.27
CA VAL A 106 13.96 -1.87 -2.24
C VAL A 106 13.20 -0.54 -2.28
N ALA A 107 13.88 0.61 -2.19
CA ALA A 107 13.23 1.92 -2.18
C ALA A 107 12.30 2.17 -3.38
N VAL A 108 12.66 1.65 -4.57
CA VAL A 108 11.84 1.80 -5.78
C VAL A 108 10.67 0.80 -5.83
N ALA A 109 10.79 -0.35 -5.17
CA ALA A 109 9.87 -1.48 -5.32
C ALA A 109 8.43 -1.14 -4.94
N GLY A 110 8.21 -0.49 -3.79
CA GLY A 110 6.89 -0.08 -3.33
C GLY A 110 6.20 0.88 -4.30
N PRO A 111 6.79 2.06 -4.59
CA PRO A 111 6.25 3.00 -5.57
C PRO A 111 6.05 2.37 -6.96
N ALA A 112 7.00 1.58 -7.45
CA ALA A 112 6.89 0.94 -8.76
C ALA A 112 5.73 -0.06 -8.83
N ALA A 113 5.51 -0.86 -7.77
CA ALA A 113 4.36 -1.76 -7.70
C ALA A 113 3.03 -0.99 -7.75
N CYS A 114 2.94 0.12 -7.02
CA CYS A 114 1.76 0.99 -7.08
C CYS A 114 1.57 1.60 -8.47
N ILE A 115 2.63 2.13 -9.10
CA ILE A 115 2.55 2.71 -10.45
C ILE A 115 2.05 1.65 -11.44
N ALA A 116 2.58 0.43 -11.41
CA ALA A 116 2.15 -0.65 -12.30
C ALA A 116 0.66 -0.97 -12.15
N VAL A 117 0.16 -1.11 -10.91
CA VAL A 117 -1.27 -1.35 -10.64
C VAL A 117 -2.11 -0.14 -11.04
N GLY A 118 -1.66 1.07 -10.72
CA GLY A 118 -2.36 2.32 -11.05
C GLY A 118 -2.49 2.53 -12.55
N THR A 119 -1.44 2.27 -13.33
CA THR A 119 -1.49 2.30 -14.79
C THR A 119 -2.47 1.25 -15.33
N GLY A 120 -2.47 0.03 -14.79
CA GLY A 120 -3.46 -0.98 -15.15
C GLY A 120 -4.90 -0.51 -14.88
N LEU A 121 -5.15 0.06 -13.70
CA LEU A 121 -6.47 0.62 -13.35
C LEU A 121 -6.86 1.81 -14.24
N ALA A 122 -5.90 2.65 -14.65
CA ALA A 122 -6.18 3.75 -15.56
C ALA A 122 -6.58 3.26 -16.96
N VAL A 123 -6.06 2.11 -17.41
CA VAL A 123 -6.41 1.53 -18.71
C VAL A 123 -7.73 0.78 -18.67
N PHE A 124 -7.97 -0.01 -17.62
CA PHE A 124 -9.08 -0.97 -17.58
C PHE A 124 -10.28 -0.55 -16.71
N ALA A 125 -10.11 0.45 -15.83
CA ALA A 125 -11.10 0.82 -14.83
C ALA A 125 -11.05 2.33 -14.47
N GLN A 126 -10.85 3.18 -15.48
CA GLN A 126 -10.68 4.62 -15.30
C GLN A 126 -11.84 5.28 -14.54
N ASP A 127 -13.07 4.84 -14.79
CA ASP A 127 -14.30 5.45 -14.24
C ASP A 127 -14.41 5.29 -12.72
N LEU A 128 -13.68 4.33 -12.13
CA LEU A 128 -13.67 4.12 -10.69
C LEU A 128 -12.78 5.14 -9.95
N GLY A 129 -11.93 5.90 -10.66
CA GLY A 129 -11.00 6.88 -10.06
C GLY A 129 -9.91 6.27 -9.18
N LEU A 130 -9.87 4.94 -9.00
CA LEU A 130 -8.95 4.27 -8.08
C LEU A 130 -7.48 4.44 -8.46
N HIS A 131 -7.19 4.57 -9.76
CA HIS A 131 -5.83 4.72 -10.28
C HIS A 131 -5.06 5.85 -9.62
N TRP A 132 -5.71 6.97 -9.27
CA TRP A 132 -5.05 8.10 -8.61
C TRP A 132 -4.45 7.76 -7.25
N TRP A 133 -5.10 6.90 -6.46
CA TRP A 133 -4.58 6.43 -5.16
C TRP A 133 -3.30 5.62 -5.30
N TYR A 134 -3.15 4.92 -6.41
CA TYR A 134 -1.94 4.16 -6.70
C TYR A 134 -0.86 5.05 -7.30
N LEU A 135 -1.20 5.88 -8.29
CA LEU A 135 -0.24 6.73 -9.00
C LEU A 135 0.38 7.82 -8.11
N VAL A 136 -0.34 8.32 -7.09
CA VAL A 136 0.20 9.32 -6.16
C VAL A 136 1.44 8.83 -5.40
N HIS A 137 1.64 7.50 -5.26
CA HIS A 137 2.83 6.92 -4.63
C HIS A 137 4.11 7.21 -5.42
N ALA A 138 4.03 7.62 -6.69
CA ALA A 138 5.18 8.11 -7.44
C ALA A 138 5.88 9.29 -6.74
N ILE A 139 5.13 10.11 -6.01
CA ILE A 139 5.68 11.23 -5.23
C ILE A 139 6.68 10.74 -4.18
N PHE A 140 6.52 9.51 -3.64
CA PHE A 140 7.42 8.97 -2.63
C PHE A 140 8.83 8.69 -3.15
N LEU A 141 9.03 8.62 -4.47
CA LEU A 141 10.37 8.52 -5.08
C LEU A 141 11.14 9.84 -5.05
N VAL A 142 10.49 10.96 -4.75
CA VAL A 142 11.10 12.29 -4.70
C VAL A 142 11.57 12.60 -3.28
N PRO A 143 12.83 13.02 -3.04
CA PRO A 143 13.22 13.54 -1.73
C PRO A 143 12.38 14.79 -1.36
N PRO A 144 11.95 14.97 -0.10
CA PRO A 144 12.43 14.32 1.13
C PRO A 144 11.63 13.09 1.58
N PHE A 145 10.73 12.56 0.75
CA PHE A 145 9.92 11.40 1.12
C PHE A 145 10.79 10.16 1.37
N GLY A 146 10.29 9.24 2.20
CA GLY A 146 11.08 8.15 2.78
C GLY A 146 11.86 7.33 1.74
N ASP A 147 11.16 6.87 0.70
CA ASP A 147 11.75 6.07 -0.38
C ASP A 147 12.73 6.88 -1.23
N GLY A 148 12.37 8.09 -1.64
CA GLY A 148 13.24 9.00 -2.38
C GLY A 148 14.51 9.37 -1.61
N ALA A 149 14.39 9.59 -0.30
CA ALA A 149 15.53 9.84 0.58
C ALA A 149 16.40 8.59 0.73
N ALA A 150 15.80 7.39 0.79
CA ALA A 150 16.54 6.13 0.80
C ALA A 150 17.29 5.90 -0.52
N LEU A 151 16.64 6.18 -1.65
CA LEU A 151 17.23 6.10 -2.99
C LEU A 151 18.41 7.08 -3.14
N LEU A 152 18.25 8.32 -2.67
CA LEU A 152 19.32 9.32 -2.68
C LEU A 152 20.53 8.90 -1.83
N ARG A 153 20.29 8.32 -0.65
CA ARG A 153 21.37 7.77 0.19
C ARG A 153 22.08 6.61 -0.48
N ALA A 154 21.33 5.68 -1.06
CA ALA A 154 21.88 4.55 -1.80
C ALA A 154 22.77 4.99 -2.96
N TRP A 155 22.32 5.98 -3.73
CA TRP A 155 23.09 6.57 -4.83
C TRP A 155 24.40 7.21 -4.34
N ARG A 156 24.35 8.02 -3.28
CA ARG A 156 25.54 8.68 -2.72
C ARG A 156 26.60 7.69 -2.22
N VAL A 157 26.18 6.57 -1.61
CA VAL A 157 27.09 5.53 -1.13
C VAL A 157 27.64 4.68 -2.26
N GLY A 158 26.88 4.47 -3.34
CA GLY A 158 27.34 3.71 -4.50
C GLY A 158 28.19 4.50 -5.51
N ALA A 159 28.16 5.84 -5.44
CA ALA A 159 28.94 6.73 -6.31
C ALA A 159 30.30 7.14 -5.73
N GLY A 160 30.58 6.78 -4.47
CA GLY A 160 31.88 6.97 -3.81
C GLY A 160 32.65 5.67 -3.74
#